data_AF-A0A8H2PML0-F1
#
_entry.id   AF-A0A8H2PML0-F1
#
_cell.length_a   1.000
_cell.length_b   1.000
_cell.length_c   1.000
_cell.angle_alpha   90.00
_cell.angle_beta   90.00
_cell.angle_gamma   90.00
#
_symmetry.space_group_name_H-M   'P 1'
#
loop_
_entity.id
_entity.type
_entity.pdbx_description
1 polymer ?
#
loop_
_entity_poly.entity_id
_entity_poly.type
_entity_poly.pdbx_seq_one_letter_code
_entity_poly.pdbx_strand_id
1 'polypeptide(L)'
;MKSLLKSIQYDMLDFIEINNESEQALTYSSEDVRSCITSLLAFMAAIESEPQTDVSAKDHVDILLSALSDLNERCGGQLIDESQSEDIIEFIEKTLISANITFTSDIAKDSLLSNGE
;
A
#
# COMPACT_ATOMS: atom_id res chain seq x y z
N MET A 1 1.58 -12.03 6.61
CA MET A 1 2.02 -11.13 5.50
C MET A 1 1.34 -11.49 4.19
N LYS A 2 1.61 -12.66 3.58
CA LYS A 2 0.99 -13.04 2.27
C LYS A 2 -0.54 -13.17 2.28
N SER A 3 -1.17 -13.44 3.42
CA SER A 3 -2.63 -13.46 3.54
C SER A 3 -3.25 -12.07 3.52
N LEU A 4 -2.63 -11.09 4.18
CA LEU A 4 -3.08 -9.70 4.23
C LEU A 4 -2.95 -9.03 2.85
N LEU A 5 -1.81 -9.24 2.18
CA LEU A 5 -1.58 -8.76 0.82
C LEU A 5 -2.56 -9.33 -0.21
N LYS A 6 -3.01 -10.59 0.00
CA LYS A 6 -4.09 -11.17 -0.79
C LYS A 6 -5.45 -10.53 -0.48
N SER A 7 -5.73 -10.22 0.78
CA SER A 7 -6.97 -9.51 1.15
C SER A 7 -7.05 -8.17 0.43
N ILE A 8 -6.03 -7.32 0.60
CA ILE A 8 -5.89 -6.02 -0.08
C ILE A 8 -6.14 -6.16 -1.58
N GLN A 9 -5.48 -7.15 -2.21
CA GLN A 9 -5.66 -7.40 -3.64
C GLN A 9 -7.11 -7.77 -4.00
N TYR A 10 -7.74 -8.66 -3.23
CA TYR A 10 -9.11 -9.09 -3.49
C TYR A 10 -10.10 -7.97 -3.26
N ASP A 11 -9.94 -7.20 -2.19
CA ASP A 11 -10.85 -6.09 -1.86
C ASP A 11 -10.83 -5.02 -2.96
N MET A 12 -9.64 -4.65 -3.47
CA MET A 12 -9.52 -3.71 -4.60
C MET A 12 -10.08 -4.25 -5.92
N LEU A 13 -9.87 -5.54 -6.21
CA LEU A 13 -10.40 -6.16 -7.44
C LEU A 13 -11.91 -6.36 -7.38
N ASP A 14 -12.45 -6.75 -6.23
CA ASP A 14 -13.89 -6.91 -6.01
C ASP A 14 -14.60 -5.56 -6.19
N PHE A 15 -14.01 -4.47 -5.68
CA PHE A 15 -14.53 -3.13 -5.94
C PHE A 15 -14.57 -2.80 -7.44
N ILE A 16 -13.54 -3.17 -8.21
CA ILE A 16 -13.56 -3.01 -9.67
C ILE A 16 -14.70 -3.83 -10.25
N GLU A 17 -14.82 -5.11 -9.92
CA GLU A 17 -15.85 -6.00 -10.48
C GLU A 17 -17.27 -5.51 -10.18
N ILE A 18 -17.53 -5.05 -8.95
CA ILE A 18 -18.83 -4.50 -8.52
C ILE A 18 -19.17 -3.20 -9.28
N ASN A 19 -18.17 -2.35 -9.53
CA ASN A 19 -18.38 -1.04 -10.15
C ASN A 19 -18.18 -1.03 -11.67
N ASN A 20 -17.66 -2.11 -12.26
CA ASN A 20 -17.47 -2.23 -13.72
C ASN A 20 -18.80 -2.19 -14.50
N GLU A 21 -19.92 -2.50 -13.84
CA GLU A 21 -21.27 -2.39 -14.39
C GLU A 21 -21.97 -1.06 -14.04
N SER A 22 -21.32 -0.19 -13.25
CA SER A 22 -21.89 1.09 -12.82
C SER A 22 -21.62 2.22 -13.80
N GLU A 23 -22.51 3.22 -13.86
CA GLU A 23 -22.34 4.42 -14.71
C GLU A 23 -21.19 5.34 -14.26
N GLN A 24 -20.58 5.09 -13.09
CA GLN A 24 -19.39 5.79 -12.63
C GLN A 24 -18.14 5.11 -13.18
N ALA A 25 -17.41 5.82 -14.03
CA ALA A 25 -16.10 5.37 -14.49
C ALA A 25 -15.14 5.32 -13.30
N LEU A 26 -14.63 4.13 -12.99
CA LEU A 26 -13.52 3.95 -12.07
C LEU A 26 -12.29 4.68 -12.61
N THR A 27 -11.56 5.38 -11.74
CA THR A 27 -10.32 6.05 -12.10
C THR A 27 -9.09 5.14 -11.99
N TYR A 28 -9.28 3.87 -11.65
CA TYR A 28 -8.23 2.85 -11.59
C TYR A 28 -8.69 1.51 -12.17
N SER A 29 -7.71 0.70 -12.56
CA SER A 29 -7.89 -0.58 -13.24
C SER A 29 -7.21 -1.72 -12.48
N SER A 30 -7.41 -2.95 -12.96
CA SER A 30 -6.69 -4.12 -12.43
C SER A 30 -5.16 -4.01 -12.58
N GLU A 31 -4.68 -3.20 -13.53
CA GLU A 31 -3.23 -2.93 -13.71
C GLU A 31 -2.70 -2.03 -12.59
N ASP A 32 -3.49 -1.06 -12.14
CA ASP A 32 -3.14 -0.20 -11.02
C ASP A 32 -3.13 -0.98 -9.70
N VAL A 33 -4.12 -1.85 -9.50
CA VAL A 33 -4.11 -2.80 -8.37
C VAL A 33 -2.86 -3.68 -8.40
N ARG A 34 -2.51 -4.23 -9.57
CA ARG A 34 -1.28 -5.02 -9.72
C ARG A 34 -0.04 -4.19 -9.39
N SER A 35 0.01 -2.92 -9.78
CA SER A 35 1.11 -2.01 -9.47
C SER A 35 1.23 -1.80 -7.96
N CYS A 36 0.12 -1.54 -7.26
CA CYS A 36 0.07 -1.43 -5.80
C CYS A 36 0.63 -2.69 -5.13
N ILE A 37 0.11 -3.85 -5.50
CA ILE A 37 0.54 -5.15 -4.94
C ILE A 37 2.02 -5.44 -5.24
N THR A 38 2.51 -5.05 -6.41
CA THR A 38 3.93 -5.21 -6.77
C THR A 38 4.82 -4.36 -5.88
N SER A 39 4.44 -3.12 -5.58
CA SER A 39 5.18 -2.24 -4.66
C SER A 39 5.23 -2.82 -3.25
N LEU A 40 4.12 -3.33 -2.72
CA LEU A 40 4.07 -3.99 -1.40
C LEU A 40 4.96 -5.24 -1.35
N LEU A 41 4.93 -6.06 -2.40
CA LEU A 41 5.80 -7.24 -2.50
C LEU A 41 7.28 -6.87 -2.59
N ALA A 42 7.61 -5.83 -3.36
CA ALA A 42 8.99 -5.34 -3.49
C ALA A 42 9.52 -4.81 -2.15
N PHE A 43 8.71 -4.07 -1.40
CA PHE A 43 9.04 -3.62 -0.05
C PHE A 43 9.32 -4.81 0.89
N MET A 44 8.42 -5.79 0.94
CA MET A 44 8.61 -6.98 1.77
C MET A 44 9.89 -7.73 1.40
N ALA A 45 10.13 -7.92 0.09
CA ALA A 45 11.35 -8.57 -0.37
C ALA A 45 12.61 -7.77 0.02
N ALA A 46 12.59 -6.44 -0.06
CA ALA A 46 13.72 -5.60 0.34
C ALA A 46 14.02 -5.72 1.84
N ILE A 47 12.99 -5.67 2.68
CA ILE A 47 13.12 -5.82 4.13
C ILE A 47 13.59 -7.25 4.51
N GLU A 48 13.11 -8.29 3.83
CA GLU A 48 13.48 -9.68 4.11
C GLU A 48 14.84 -10.10 3.52
N SER A 49 15.36 -9.37 2.52
CA SER A 49 16.58 -9.77 1.80
C SER A 49 17.84 -9.64 2.65
N GLU A 50 17.91 -8.63 3.52
CA GLU A 50 19.10 -8.33 4.31
C GLU A 50 18.71 -7.78 5.69
N PRO A 51 19.53 -7.97 6.74
CA PRO A 51 19.30 -7.36 8.04
C PRO A 51 19.16 -5.85 7.92
N GLN A 52 18.02 -5.34 8.35
CA GLN A 52 17.70 -3.92 8.26
C GLN A 52 18.09 -3.18 9.53
N THR A 53 18.41 -1.89 9.36
CA THR A 53 18.56 -0.93 10.46
C THR A 53 17.32 -0.06 10.53
N ASP A 54 17.11 0.65 11.64
CA ASP A 54 15.98 1.60 11.75
C ASP A 54 16.01 2.66 10.64
N VAL A 55 17.21 3.07 10.20
CA VAL A 55 17.39 4.04 9.11
C VAL A 55 17.01 3.44 7.76
N SER A 56 17.56 2.28 7.41
CA SER A 56 17.27 1.64 6.10
C SER A 56 15.81 1.22 5.99
N ALA A 57 15.22 0.76 7.09
CA ALA A 57 13.81 0.43 7.16
C ALA A 57 12.92 1.65 6.92
N LYS A 58 13.27 2.79 7.54
CA LYS A 58 12.56 4.05 7.31
C LYS A 58 12.67 4.48 5.85
N ASP A 59 13.85 4.42 5.25
CA ASP A 59 14.03 4.75 3.83
C ASP A 59 13.16 3.86 2.93
N HIS A 60 13.09 2.56 3.21
CA HIS A 60 12.23 1.63 2.48
C HIS A 60 10.74 1.96 2.63
N VAL A 61 10.31 2.39 3.83
CA VAL A 61 8.93 2.84 4.07
C VAL A 61 8.65 4.12 3.31
N ASP A 62 9.50 5.13 3.41
CA ASP A 62 9.30 6.43 2.74
C ASP A 62 9.22 6.27 1.21
N ILE A 63 10.08 5.41 0.63
CA ILE A 63 10.02 5.04 -0.79
C ILE A 63 8.69 4.36 -1.15
N LEU A 64 8.22 3.42 -0.32
CA LEU A 64 6.96 2.74 -0.54
C LEU A 64 5.78 3.71 -0.48
N LEU A 65 5.71 4.54 0.56
CA LEU A 65 4.61 5.49 0.77
C LEU A 65 4.56 6.51 -0.36
N SER A 66 5.72 7.03 -0.81
CA SER A 66 5.78 7.91 -1.98
C SER A 66 5.25 7.23 -3.24
N ALA A 67 5.67 5.99 -3.51
CA ALA A 67 5.21 5.25 -4.70
C ALA A 67 3.71 4.94 -4.65
N LEU A 68 3.16 4.65 -3.48
CA LEU A 68 1.73 4.38 -3.29
C LEU A 68 0.90 5.66 -3.37
N SER A 69 1.37 6.78 -2.82
CA SER A 69 0.73 8.09 -2.95
C SER A 69 0.70 8.53 -4.42
N ASP A 70 1.82 8.47 -5.13
CA ASP A 70 1.89 8.80 -6.57
C ASP A 70 0.94 7.91 -7.39
N LEU A 71 0.86 6.61 -7.07
CA LEU A 71 -0.06 5.69 -7.73
C LEU A 71 -1.51 6.05 -7.43
N ASN A 72 -1.83 6.37 -6.18
CA ASN A 72 -3.18 6.73 -5.78
C ASN A 72 -3.63 8.06 -6.42
N GLU A 73 -2.75 9.06 -6.48
CA GLU A 73 -3.01 10.34 -7.15
C GLU A 73 -3.32 10.12 -8.64
N ARG A 74 -2.52 9.30 -9.32
CA ARG A 74 -2.78 8.92 -10.73
C ARG A 74 -4.11 8.20 -10.90
N CYS A 75 -4.55 7.49 -9.86
CA CYS A 75 -5.84 6.82 -9.77
C CYS A 75 -6.95 7.74 -9.23
N GLY A 76 -6.78 9.06 -9.21
CA GLY A 76 -7.77 10.01 -8.73
C GLY A 76 -8.15 9.86 -7.24
N GLY A 77 -7.25 9.30 -6.43
CA GLY A 77 -7.48 9.02 -5.01
C GLY A 77 -8.44 7.87 -4.72
N GLN A 78 -8.84 7.08 -5.73
CA GLN A 78 -9.82 5.99 -5.56
C GLN A 78 -9.20 4.61 -5.33
N LEU A 79 -7.90 4.45 -5.57
CA LEU A 79 -7.24 3.15 -5.44
C LEU A 79 -7.00 2.79 -3.96
N ILE A 80 -6.55 3.76 -3.18
CA ILE A 80 -6.25 3.62 -1.76
C ILE A 80 -7.16 4.59 -0.99
N ASP A 81 -8.22 4.03 -0.41
CA ASP A 81 -9.11 4.73 0.51
C ASP A 81 -8.67 4.54 1.98
N GLU A 82 -9.51 4.97 2.93
CA GLU A 82 -9.22 4.83 4.35
C GLU A 82 -9.03 3.35 4.77
N SER A 83 -9.88 2.44 4.29
CA SER A 83 -9.78 1.01 4.61
C SER A 83 -8.51 0.40 4.04
N GLN A 84 -8.22 0.65 2.76
CA GLN A 84 -7.01 0.14 2.12
C GLN A 84 -5.75 0.72 2.76
N SER A 85 -5.80 1.99 3.20
CA SER A 85 -4.68 2.60 3.92
C SER A 85 -4.36 1.87 5.23
N GLU A 86 -5.39 1.46 5.98
CA GLU A 86 -5.20 0.74 7.25
C GLU A 86 -4.59 -0.64 7.02
N ASP A 87 -5.08 -1.39 6.03
CA ASP A 87 -4.54 -2.70 5.67
C ASP A 87 -3.09 -2.61 5.16
N ILE A 88 -2.77 -1.58 4.37
CA ILE A 88 -1.41 -1.32 3.89
C ILE A 88 -0.47 -0.98 5.04
N ILE A 89 -0.90 -0.14 5.99
CA ILE A 89 -0.08 0.23 7.15
C ILE A 89 0.14 -0.98 8.05
N GLU A 90 -0.89 -1.79 8.29
CA GLU A 90 -0.76 -3.05 9.02
C GLU A 90 0.23 -3.98 8.33
N PHE A 91 0.21 -4.04 6.99
CA PHE A 91 1.17 -4.83 6.22
C PHE A 91 2.60 -4.33 6.41
N ILE A 92 2.82 -3.01 6.35
CA ILE A 92 4.13 -2.39 6.57
C ILE A 92 4.64 -2.71 7.98
N GLU A 93 3.80 -2.47 8.99
CA GLU A 93 4.14 -2.71 10.39
C GLU A 93 4.53 -4.18 10.63
N LYS A 94 3.70 -5.12 10.16
CA LYS A 94 3.98 -6.56 10.30
C LYS A 94 5.27 -6.99 9.60
N THR A 95 5.57 -6.38 8.45
CA THR A 95 6.82 -6.64 7.71
C THR A 95 8.03 -6.16 8.50
N LEU A 96 7.97 -4.96 9.08
CA LEU A 96 9.04 -4.40 9.90
C LEU A 96 9.25 -5.14 11.22
N ILE A 97 8.17 -5.52 11.90
CA ILE A 97 8.23 -6.36 13.11
C ILE A 97 8.90 -7.70 12.79
N SER A 98 8.64 -8.29 11.61
CA SER A 98 9.28 -9.55 11.21
C SER A 98 10.79 -9.41 11.00
N ALA A 99 11.26 -8.21 10.67
CA ALA A 99 12.67 -7.84 10.61
C ALA A 99 13.22 -7.29 11.95
N ASN A 100 12.43 -7.41 13.03
CA ASN A 100 12.79 -6.95 14.38
C ASN A 100 13.04 -5.44 14.49
N ILE A 101 12.28 -4.65 13.70
CA ILE A 101 12.31 -3.18 13.69
C ILE A 101 11.04 -2.64 14.33
N THR A 102 11.18 -1.59 15.14
CA THR A 102 10.03 -0.91 15.76
C THR A 102 9.55 0.21 14.85
N PHE A 103 8.25 0.20 14.51
CA PHE A 103 7.65 1.18 13.60
C PHE A 103 6.45 1.86 14.25
N THR A 104 6.29 3.17 14.01
CA THR A 104 5.15 3.95 14.49
C THR A 104 4.25 4.28 13.30
N SER A 105 3.05 3.70 13.27
CA SER A 105 2.09 3.76 12.16
C SER A 105 1.49 5.15 11.90
N ASP A 106 1.52 6.07 12.87
CA ASP A 106 0.94 7.41 12.76
C ASP A 106 1.51 8.26 11.62
N ILE A 107 2.78 8.08 11.25
CA ILE A 107 3.43 8.88 10.18
C ILE A 107 3.06 8.35 8.78
N ALA A 108 2.78 7.05 8.66
CA ALA A 108 2.45 6.43 7.38
C ALA A 108 1.01 6.73 6.93
N LYS A 109 0.06 6.79 7.88
CA LYS A 109 -1.35 7.09 7.57
C LYS A 109 -1.51 8.48 6.95
N ASP A 110 -0.86 9.47 7.54
CA ASP A 110 -0.88 10.85 7.04
C ASP A 110 -0.31 10.92 5.61
N SER A 111 0.81 10.24 5.35
CA SER A 111 1.46 10.25 4.03
C SER A 111 0.64 9.62 2.90
N LEU A 112 -0.23 8.64 3.19
CA LEU A 112 -1.08 7.98 2.18
C LEU A 112 -2.37 8.74 1.89
N LEU A 113 -2.92 9.43 2.89
CA LEU A 113 -4.22 10.11 2.83
C LEU A 113 -4.12 11.61 2.58
N SER A 114 -2.94 12.23 2.75
CA SER A 114 -2.72 13.67 2.55
C SER A 114 -2.65 14.07 1.06
N ASN A 115 -3.43 13.41 0.20
CA ASN A 115 -3.51 13.75 -1.23
C ASN A 115 -4.25 15.09 -1.40
N GLY A 116 -3.50 16.20 -1.35
CA GLY A 116 -3.81 17.50 -1.94
C GLY A 116 -4.85 18.37 -1.21
N GLU A 117 -4.37 19.34 -0.44
CA GLU A 117 -4.98 20.67 -0.41
C GLU A 117 -4.64 21.45 -1.70
#